data_AF-A0A9P0LG52-F1
#
_entry.id   AF-A0A9P0LG52-F1
#
_cell.length_a   1.000
_cell.length_b   1.000
_cell.length_c   1.000
_cell.angle_alpha   90.00
_cell.angle_beta   90.00
_cell.angle_gamma   90.00
#
_symmetry.space_group_name_H-M   'P 1'
#
loop_
_entity.id
_entity.type
_entity.pdbx_description
1 polymer ?
#
loop_
_entity_poly.entity_id
_entity_poly.type
_entity_poly.pdbx_seq_one_letter_code
_entity_poly.pdbx_strand_id
1 'polypeptide(L)' 'MEHIYLPEPTENIWKQCAEEFENRWGFPNCIGSVDGKHVTIKRPNNSGSNYWCYLHKYSIVLMAKI' A
#
# COMPACT_ATOMS: atom_id res chain seq x y z
N MET A 1 -14.31 -7.04 -20.96
CA MET A 1 -13.92 -6.45 -19.67
C MET A 1 -12.62 -5.73 -19.92
N GLU A 2 -12.65 -4.40 -19.88
CA GLU A 2 -11.42 -3.61 -19.99
C GLU A 2 -10.71 -3.66 -18.62
N HIS A 3 -9.42 -4.01 -18.61
CA HIS A 3 -8.66 -4.06 -17.38
C HIS A 3 -8.23 -2.65 -17.00
N ILE A 4 -8.64 -2.18 -15.83
CA ILE A 4 -8.21 -0.90 -15.28
C ILE A 4 -6.86 -1.13 -14.57
N TYR A 5 -5.80 -0.57 -15.12
CA TYR A 5 -4.45 -0.59 -14.54
C TYR A 5 -3.94 0.83 -14.33
N LEU A 6 -2.97 0.99 -13.44
CA LEU A 6 -2.23 2.25 -13.31
C LEU A 6 -1.38 2.46 -14.56
N PRO A 7 -1.30 3.69 -15.10
CA PRO A 7 -0.43 3.98 -16.22
C PRO A 7 1.03 3.68 -15.85
N GLU A 8 1.84 3.33 -16.85
CA GLU A 8 3.27 3.12 -16.63
C GLU A 8 3.91 4.40 -16.09
N PRO A 9 4.60 4.33 -14.95
CA PRO A 9 5.22 5.51 -14.36
C PRO A 9 6.42 5.95 -15.21
N THR A 10 6.51 7.25 -15.46
CA THR A 10 7.63 7.88 -16.16
C THR A 10 8.64 8.46 -15.16
N GLU A 11 9.86 8.71 -15.62
CA GLU A 11 10.89 9.37 -14.79
C GLU A 11 10.43 10.72 -14.25
N ASN A 12 9.68 11.49 -15.04
CA ASN A 12 9.12 12.77 -14.61
C ASN A 12 8.12 12.61 -13.46
N ILE A 13 7.28 11.57 -13.48
CA ILE A 13 6.36 11.28 -12.37
C ILE A 13 7.15 11.00 -11.09
N TRP A 14 8.24 10.23 -11.17
CA TRP A 14 9.09 9.95 -10.02
C TRP A 14 9.77 11.19 -9.46
N LYS A 15 10.31 12.05 -10.33
CA LYS A 15 10.93 13.32 -9.95
C LYS A 15 9.93 14.24 -9.24
N GLN A 16 8.73 14.38 -9.81
CA GLN A 16 7.65 15.17 -9.19
C GLN A 16 7.24 14.60 -7.83
N CYS A 17 7.06 13.29 -7.72
CA CYS A 17 6.75 12.65 -6.44
C CYS A 17 7.84 12.92 -5.39
N ALA A 18 9.12 12.84 -5.78
CA ALA A 18 10.24 13.09 -4.88
C ALA A 18 10.28 14.54 -4.38
N GLU A 19 10.13 15.50 -5.29
CA GLU A 19 10.09 16.92 -4.96
C GLU A 19 8.89 17.26 -4.06
N GLU A 20 7.70 16.76 -4.37
CA GLU A 20 6.51 17.00 -3.55
C GLU A 20 6.64 16.41 -2.15
N PHE A 21 7.22 15.21 -2.03
CA PHE A 21 7.39 14.55 -0.74
C PHE A 21 8.47 15.25 0.09
N GLU A 22 9.58 15.67 -0.53
CA GLU A 22 10.61 16.48 0.12
C GLU A 22 10.03 17.82 0.61
N ASN A 23 9.25 18.52 -0.22
CA ASN A 23 8.62 19.78 0.16
C ASN A 23 7.64 19.63 1.34
N ARG A 24 6.92 18.50 1.43
CA ARG A 24 5.95 18.25 2.51
C ARG A 24 6.58 17.75 3.79
N TRP A 25 7.59 16.88 3.68
CA TRP A 25 8.08 16.08 4.80
C TRP A 25 9.60 16.21 5.06
N GLY A 26 10.35 16.87 4.19
CA GLY A 26 11.78 17.08 4.33
C GLY A 26 12.65 15.86 4.03
N PHE A 27 12.11 14.87 3.32
CA PHE A 27 12.84 13.66 2.93
C PHE A 27 13.30 13.73 1.46
N PRO A 28 14.59 14.05 1.19
CA PRO A 28 15.10 14.14 -0.17
C PRO A 28 15.11 12.77 -0.85
N ASN A 29 14.87 12.75 -2.16
CA ASN A 29 14.83 11.53 -2.98
C ASN A 29 13.81 10.47 -2.52
N CYS A 30 12.80 10.87 -1.73
CA CYS A 30 11.76 9.97 -1.27
C CYS A 30 10.50 10.13 -2.12
N ILE A 31 10.03 9.09 -2.78
CA ILE A 31 8.89 9.15 -3.72
C ILE A 31 7.52 8.88 -3.06
N GLY A 32 7.50 8.66 -1.75
CA GLY A 32 6.32 8.30 -0.98
C GLY A 32 6.66 7.46 0.25
N SER A 33 5.64 7.15 1.04
CA SER A 33 5.75 6.18 2.14
C SER A 33 4.91 4.95 1.81
N VAL A 34 5.30 3.78 2.33
CA VAL A 34 4.46 2.57 2.24
C VAL A 34 3.90 2.28 3.61
N ASP A 35 2.57 2.15 3.68
CA ASP A 35 1.87 1.77 4.91
C ASP A 35 1.00 0.53 4.68
N GLY A 36 0.80 -0.22 5.75
CA GLY A 36 0.04 -1.45 5.77
C GLY A 36 -1.33 -1.26 6.39
N LYS A 37 -2.40 -1.50 5.61
CA LYS A 37 -3.78 -1.47 6.12
C LYS A 37 -4.33 -2.88 6.28
N HIS A 38 -4.91 -3.18 7.44
CA HIS A 38 -5.65 -4.42 7.65
C HIS A 38 -6.97 -4.41 6.86
N VAL A 39 -7.06 -5.26 5.84
CA VAL A 39 -8.28 -5.54 5.09
C VAL A 39 -8.94 -6.79 5.66
N THR A 40 -10.17 -6.67 6.11
CA THR A 40 -10.94 -7.80 6.66
C THR A 40 -11.24 -8.81 5.55
N ILE A 41 -11.01 -10.09 5.83
CA ILE A 41 -11.30 -11.19 4.91
C ILE A 41 -12.22 -12.22 5.56
N LYS A 42 -12.91 -13.00 4.74
CA LYS A 42 -13.56 -14.22 5.22
C LYS A 42 -12.47 -15.21 5.63
N ARG A 43 -12.66 -15.87 6.78
CA ARG A 43 -11.75 -16.93 7.26
C ARG A 43 -11.51 -17.96 6.16
N PRO A 44 -10.26 -18.16 5.70
CA PRO A 44 -9.95 -19.21 4.73
C PRO A 44 -10.14 -20.60 5.35
N ASN A 45 -10.54 -21.58 4.55
CA ASN A 45 -10.70 -22.96 5.02
C ASN A 45 -9.37 -23.50 5.56
N ASN A 46 -9.42 -24.25 6.66
CA ASN A 46 -8.24 -24.89 7.30
C ASN A 46 -7.11 -23.91 7.68
N SER A 47 -7.41 -22.62 7.86
CA SER A 47 -6.41 -21.59 8.21
C SER A 47 -6.00 -21.57 9.68
N GLY A 48 -6.74 -22.23 10.57
CA GLY A 48 -6.50 -22.11 12.02
C GLY A 48 -6.54 -20.64 12.47
N SER A 49 -5.45 -20.16 13.08
CA SER A 49 -5.21 -18.77 13.47
C SER A 49 -4.44 -17.95 12.43
N ASN A 50 -4.08 -18.52 11.28
CA ASN A 50 -3.51 -17.74 10.19
C ASN A 50 -4.51 -16.67 9.76
N TYR A 51 -4.01 -15.46 9.51
CA TYR A 51 -4.79 -14.25 9.21
C TYR A 51 -5.61 -13.69 10.40
N TRP A 52 -5.59 -14.31 11.58
CA TRP A 52 -6.21 -13.74 12.78
C TRP A 52 -5.34 -12.60 13.33
N CYS A 53 -5.84 -11.37 13.30
CA CYS A 53 -5.10 -10.20 13.79
C CYS A 53 -5.52 -9.80 15.22
N TYR A 54 -4.74 -8.90 15.84
CA TYR A 54 -4.98 -8.40 17.19
C TYR A 54 -6.34 -7.69 17.37
N LEU A 55 -6.97 -7.27 16.26
CA LEU A 55 -8.31 -6.68 16.24
C LEU A 55 -9.43 -7.74 16.29
N HIS A 56 -9.12 -8.98 16.67
CA HIS A 56 -10.08 -10.09 16.79
C HIS A 56 -10.88 -10.35 15.51
N LYS A 57 -10.21 -10.28 14.36
CA LYS A 57 -10.81 -10.57 13.04
C LYS A 57 -9.81 -11.24 12.12
N TYR A 58 -10.32 -11.94 11.10
CA TYR A 58 -9.49 -12.42 10.00
C TYR A 58 -9.19 -11.26 9.03
N SER A 59 -7.92 -10.98 8.78
CA SER A 59 -7.48 -9.89 7.90
C SER A 59 -6.12 -10.19 7.26
N ILE A 60 -5.88 -9.53 6.13
CA ILE A 60 -4.56 -9.43 5.50
C ILE A 60 -4.09 -7.98 5.54
N VAL A 61 -2.78 -7.77 5.60
CA VAL A 61 -2.20 -6.44 5.46
C VAL A 61 -2.04 -6.15 3.97
N LEU A 62 -2.71 -5.12 3.49
CA LEU A 62 -2.49 -4.56 2.15
C LEU A 62 -1.48 -3.43 2.26
N MET A 63 -0.32 -3.60 1.61
CA MET A 63 0.70 -2.56 1.52
C MET A 63 0.39 -1.66 0.34
N ALA A 64 0.38 -0.34 0.56
CA ALA A 64 0.19 0.64 -0.50
C ALA A 64 1.03 1.88 -0.27
N LYS A 65 1.42 2.55 -1.35
CA LYS A 65 2.05 3.87 -1.29
C LYS A 65 1.00 4.90 -0.85
N ILE A 66 1.32 5.68 0.18
CA ILE A 66 0.58 6.88 0.60
C ILE A 66 1.28 8.11 0.03
#